data_AF-A0A8H3EGT4-F1
#
_entry.id   AF-A0A8H3EGT4-F1
#
_cell.length_a   1.000
_cell.length_b   1.000
_cell.length_c   1.000
_cell.angle_alpha   90.00
_cell.angle_beta   90.00
_cell.angle_gamma   90.00
#
_symmetry.space_group_name_H-M   'P 1'
#
loop_
_entity.id
_entity.type
_entity.pdbx_description
1 polymer ?
#
loop_
_entity_poly.entity_id
_entity_poly.type
_entity_poly.pdbx_seq_one_letter_code
_entity_poly.pdbx_strand_id
1 'polypeptide(L)'
;MGCRDIQGMDGYGEERGGDRGWIRASEINPHLWWRSIVENFNSLPATQLPKGIQAAVGFTAICIDVPRHLKYLLSSFLTRGGKLVKARLPTDKGLVGALRSAASLVRSQELHGGLIFVNASGLGAKELVPDDAMFPVRGQTVLVKGEAKYAKTMNENRYVIPRPGSGTTILGGTREVGNG
;
A
#
# COMPACT_ATOMS: atom_id res chain seq x y z
N MET A 1 -2.65 -9.31 -15.98
CA MET A 1 -2.94 -8.27 -14.96
C MET A 1 -1.85 -7.19 -14.96
N GLY A 2 -1.42 -6.70 -16.13
CA GLY A 2 -0.50 -5.57 -16.22
C GLY A 2 -1.29 -4.27 -16.37
N CYS A 3 -1.08 -3.32 -15.49
CA CYS A 3 -1.49 -1.93 -15.67
C CYS A 3 -0.24 -1.12 -16.03
N ARG A 4 -0.30 -0.30 -17.09
CA ARG A 4 0.81 0.64 -17.32
C ARG A 4 0.69 1.75 -16.28
N ASP A 5 1.78 1.98 -15.57
CA ASP A 5 1.93 3.02 -14.58
C ASP A 5 2.82 4.12 -15.12
N ILE A 6 2.48 5.36 -14.77
CA ILE A 6 3.25 6.55 -15.09
C ILE A 6 3.49 7.30 -13.78
N GLN A 7 4.75 7.36 -13.38
CA GLN A 7 5.16 8.13 -12.21
C GLN A 7 5.83 9.42 -12.66
N GLY A 8 5.19 10.56 -12.36
CA GLY A 8 5.73 11.89 -12.59
C GLY A 8 6.35 12.45 -11.31
N MET A 9 7.54 13.02 -11.44
CA MET A 9 8.23 13.76 -10.37
C MET A 9 8.13 15.25 -10.67
N ASP A 10 7.66 16.02 -9.69
CA ASP A 10 7.81 17.47 -9.65
C ASP A 10 9.22 17.83 -9.15
N GLY A 11 9.70 19.00 -9.57
CA GLY A 11 11.01 19.51 -9.16
C GLY A 11 11.09 20.01 -7.72
N TYR A 12 10.17 19.62 -6.83
CA TYR A 12 10.14 20.08 -5.45
C TYR A 12 10.80 19.05 -4.53
N GLY A 13 12.13 19.12 -4.44
CA GLY A 13 12.87 18.54 -3.33
C GLY A 13 12.72 19.44 -2.10
N GLU A 14 12.27 18.89 -0.98
CA GLU A 14 12.20 19.58 0.30
C GLU A 14 13.62 19.91 0.80
N GLU A 15 13.79 21.17 1.24
CA GLU A 15 15.07 21.85 1.46
C GLU A 15 15.94 21.21 2.55
N ARG A 16 17.10 20.67 2.17
CA ARG A 16 18.28 20.60 3.04
C ARG A 16 19.55 20.90 2.25
N GLY A 17 19.92 22.18 2.25
CA GLY A 17 21.27 22.72 2.12
C GLY A 17 22.23 22.11 1.10
N GLY A 18 22.52 22.86 0.04
CA GLY A 18 23.79 22.77 -0.70
C GLY A 18 23.69 22.12 -2.08
N ASP A 19 23.95 22.94 -3.10
CA ASP A 19 24.16 22.64 -4.52
C ASP A 19 22.98 22.26 -5.41
N ARG A 20 22.78 23.13 -6.42
CA ARG A 20 21.68 23.16 -7.39
C ARG A 20 21.88 22.09 -8.45
N GLY A 21 20.95 21.15 -8.55
CA GLY A 21 20.81 20.25 -9.70
C GLY A 21 19.36 19.79 -9.84
N TRP A 22 18.64 20.29 -10.85
CA TRP A 22 17.36 19.72 -11.25
C TRP A 22 17.59 18.27 -11.67
N ILE A 23 16.89 17.29 -11.07
CA ILE A 23 16.96 15.90 -11.54
C ILE A 23 16.41 15.87 -12.96
N ARG A 24 17.30 15.81 -13.94
CA ARG A 24 16.92 15.67 -15.35
C ARG A 24 16.31 14.29 -15.57
N ALA A 25 15.47 14.11 -16.59
CA ALA A 25 14.95 12.79 -16.96
C ALA A 25 16.06 11.73 -17.19
N SER A 26 17.27 12.17 -17.53
CA SER A 26 18.49 11.36 -17.66
C SER A 26 19.13 10.96 -16.31
N GLU A 27 18.84 11.67 -15.23
CA GLU A 27 19.40 11.48 -13.88
C GLU A 27 18.48 10.64 -12.97
N ILE A 28 17.24 10.37 -13.38
CA ILE A 28 16.33 9.43 -12.68
C ILE A 28 16.92 8.00 -12.70
N ASN A 29 17.69 7.67 -13.75
CA ASN A 29 17.92 6.31 -14.19
C ASN A 29 18.80 5.42 -13.27
N PRO A 30 19.85 5.90 -12.58
CA PRO A 30 20.64 5.03 -11.71
C PRO A 30 20.11 4.88 -10.27
N HIS A 31 19.18 5.72 -9.81
CA HIS A 31 18.79 5.77 -8.39
C HIS A 31 17.48 5.04 -8.03
N LEU A 32 16.68 4.62 -9.01
CA LEU A 32 15.45 3.87 -8.75
C LEU A 32 15.75 2.39 -8.53
N TRP A 33 15.86 1.98 -7.27
CA TRP A 33 16.21 0.62 -6.85
C TRP A 33 15.28 -0.48 -7.42
N TRP A 34 14.03 -0.14 -7.72
CA TRP A 34 13.01 -1.09 -8.19
C TRP A 34 12.96 -1.25 -9.72
N ARG A 35 13.78 -0.53 -10.49
CA ARG A 35 13.67 -0.52 -11.97
C ARG A 35 13.81 -1.91 -12.59
N SER A 36 14.67 -2.76 -12.02
CA SER A 36 14.96 -4.10 -12.55
C SER A 36 13.92 -5.14 -12.14
N ILE A 37 12.99 -4.78 -11.24
CA ILE A 37 11.90 -5.64 -10.80
C ILE A 37 10.67 -5.46 -11.69
N VAL A 38 10.47 -4.26 -12.24
CA VAL A 38 9.30 -3.93 -13.05
C VAL A 38 9.56 -4.15 -14.54
N GLU A 39 8.51 -4.51 -15.27
CA GLU A 39 8.59 -4.71 -16.71
C GLU A 39 8.42 -3.38 -17.48
N ASN A 40 8.98 -3.32 -18.69
CA ASN A 40 8.82 -2.21 -19.63
C ASN A 40 9.20 -0.82 -19.06
N PHE A 41 10.17 -0.78 -18.14
CA PHE A 41 10.66 0.47 -17.57
C PHE A 41 11.27 1.37 -18.64
N ASN A 42 10.85 2.62 -18.69
CA ASN A 42 11.38 3.63 -19.60
C ASN A 42 11.21 5.04 -19.03
N SER A 43 12.18 5.93 -19.29
CA SER A 43 12.00 7.37 -19.08
C SER A 43 11.11 7.95 -20.18
N LEU A 44 10.15 8.79 -19.81
CA LEU A 44 9.28 9.48 -20.77
C LEU A 44 9.98 10.71 -21.35
N PRO A 45 9.87 10.96 -22.67
CA PRO A 45 10.47 12.14 -23.30
C PRO A 45 9.74 13.41 -22.85
N ALA A 46 10.48 14.53 -22.80
CA ALA A 46 9.95 15.84 -22.36
C ALA A 46 8.68 16.28 -23.12
N THR A 47 8.53 15.87 -24.38
CA THR A 47 7.36 16.15 -25.23
C THR A 47 6.07 15.45 -24.77
N GLN A 48 6.17 14.41 -23.95
CA GLN A 48 5.02 13.68 -23.40
C GLN A 48 4.72 14.07 -21.95
N LEU A 49 5.50 14.97 -21.35
CA LEU A 49 5.30 15.37 -19.96
C LEU A 49 4.15 16.37 -19.84
N PRO A 50 3.23 16.19 -18.87
CA PRO A 50 2.25 17.21 -18.52
C PRO A 50 2.94 18.51 -18.08
N LYS A 51 2.25 19.64 -18.27
CA LYS A 51 2.75 20.95 -17.80
C LYS A 51 3.10 20.89 -16.30
N GLY A 52 4.30 21.32 -15.96
CA GLY A 52 4.79 21.34 -14.58
C GLY A 52 5.49 20.06 -14.12
N ILE A 53 5.50 18.99 -14.93
CA ILE A 53 6.28 17.78 -14.67
C ILE A 53 7.63 17.89 -15.38
N GLN A 54 8.72 17.69 -14.64
CA GLN A 54 10.08 17.82 -15.15
C GLN A 54 10.64 16.48 -15.63
N ALA A 55 10.15 15.40 -15.04
CA ALA A 55 10.67 14.06 -15.21
C ALA A 55 9.53 13.05 -14.98
N ALA A 56 9.47 12.00 -15.79
CA ALA A 56 8.56 10.90 -15.55
C ALA A 56 9.11 9.58 -16.09
N VAL A 57 8.66 8.48 -15.50
CA VAL A 57 8.95 7.12 -15.94
C VAL A 57 7.65 6.38 -16.19
N GLY A 58 7.68 5.50 -17.19
CA GLY A 58 6.62 4.53 -17.47
C GLY A 58 7.10 3.12 -17.19
N PHE A 59 6.24 2.28 -16.64
CA PHE A 59 6.52 0.86 -16.41
C PHE A 59 5.21 0.07 -16.36
N THR A 60 5.31 -1.26 -16.31
CA THR A 60 4.16 -2.14 -16.10
C THR A 60 4.11 -2.55 -14.63
N ALA A 61 3.00 -2.22 -13.98
CA ALA A 61 2.69 -2.51 -12.59
C ALA A 61 1.46 -3.41 -12.47
N ILE A 62 1.13 -3.80 -11.24
CA ILE A 62 -0.10 -4.53 -10.94
C ILE A 62 -1.04 -3.59 -10.19
N CYS A 63 -2.27 -3.44 -10.69
CA CYS A 63 -3.35 -2.80 -9.94
C CYS A 63 -4.31 -3.86 -9.39
N ILE A 64 -4.71 -3.69 -8.14
CA ILE A 64 -5.51 -4.67 -7.40
C ILE A 64 -6.83 -4.02 -6.99
N ASP A 65 -7.94 -4.68 -7.32
CA ASP A 65 -9.23 -4.40 -6.66
C ASP A 65 -9.21 -4.98 -5.24
N VAL A 66 -8.81 -4.16 -4.26
CA VAL A 66 -8.56 -4.59 -2.88
C VAL A 66 -9.74 -5.35 -2.25
N PRO A 67 -11.01 -4.84 -2.28
CA PRO A 67 -12.15 -5.60 -1.76
C PRO A 67 -12.32 -6.98 -2.38
N ARG A 68 -12.12 -7.12 -3.71
CA ARG A 68 -12.23 -8.41 -4.40
C ARG A 68 -11.06 -9.33 -4.03
N HIS A 69 -9.85 -8.78 -3.95
CA HIS A 69 -8.66 -9.55 -3.61
C HIS A 69 -8.71 -10.08 -2.17
N LEU A 70 -9.15 -9.28 -1.19
CA LEU A 70 -9.32 -9.74 0.20
C LEU A 70 -10.35 -10.87 0.31
N LYS A 71 -11.45 -10.79 -0.45
CA LYS A 71 -12.44 -11.89 -0.53
C LYS A 71 -11.83 -13.15 -1.15
N TYR A 72 -11.02 -13.00 -2.19
CA TYR A 72 -10.30 -14.12 -2.80
C TYR A 72 -9.31 -14.79 -1.83
N LEU A 73 -8.52 -14.00 -1.08
CA LEU A 73 -7.58 -14.50 -0.09
C LEU A 73 -8.31 -15.23 1.04
N LEU A 74 -9.38 -14.66 1.58
CA LEU A 74 -10.18 -15.30 2.60
C LEU A 74 -10.80 -16.61 2.08
N SER A 75 -11.40 -16.58 0.88
CA SER A 75 -11.96 -17.79 0.27
C SER A 75 -10.90 -18.87 0.07
N SER A 76 -9.72 -18.51 -0.43
CA SER A 76 -8.59 -19.43 -0.62
C SER A 76 -8.07 -20.01 0.69
N PHE A 77 -8.07 -19.24 1.78
CA PHE A 77 -7.72 -19.73 3.11
C PHE A 77 -8.75 -20.73 3.63
N LEU A 78 -10.04 -20.41 3.53
CA LEU A 78 -11.12 -21.27 3.99
C LEU A 78 -11.21 -22.58 3.20
N THR A 79 -11.06 -22.55 1.87
CA THR A 79 -11.11 -23.76 1.02
C THR A 79 -9.94 -24.71 1.28
N ARG A 80 -8.83 -24.20 1.86
CA ARG A 80 -7.68 -25.00 2.29
C ARG A 80 -7.79 -25.47 3.74
N GLY A 81 -8.96 -25.37 4.35
CA GLY A 81 -9.23 -25.82 5.72
C GLY A 81 -8.96 -24.79 6.81
N GLY A 82 -8.63 -23.55 6.44
CA GLY A 82 -8.52 -22.45 7.40
C GLY A 82 -9.86 -22.16 8.09
N LYS A 83 -9.81 -21.72 9.35
CA LYS A 83 -10.98 -21.28 10.12
C LYS A 83 -10.90 -19.79 10.41
N LEU A 84 -12.00 -19.05 10.23
CA LEU A 84 -12.09 -17.63 10.57
C LEU A 84 -12.82 -17.45 11.90
N VAL A 85 -12.13 -16.87 12.88
CA VAL A 85 -12.72 -16.46 14.16
C VAL A 85 -12.76 -14.93 14.21
N LYS A 86 -13.95 -14.35 14.36
CA LYS A 86 -14.11 -12.91 14.57
C LYS A 86 -14.12 -12.63 16.07
N ALA A 87 -13.08 -11.99 16.58
CA ALA A 87 -12.96 -11.63 17.98
C ALA A 87 -12.13 -10.35 18.16
N ARG A 88 -12.31 -9.68 19.30
CA ARG A 88 -11.44 -8.61 19.77
C ARG A 88 -10.56 -9.15 20.88
N LEU A 89 -9.24 -9.05 20.73
CA LEU A 89 -8.31 -9.43 21.78
C LEU A 89 -8.17 -8.30 22.81
N PRO A 90 -8.00 -8.62 24.10
CA PRO A 90 -7.75 -7.60 25.13
C PRO A 90 -6.37 -6.98 24.94
N THR A 91 -6.29 -5.65 24.89
CA THR A 91 -5.02 -4.89 24.82
C THR A 91 -4.58 -4.38 26.19
N ASP A 92 -5.52 -4.17 27.10
CA ASP A 92 -5.33 -3.74 28.49
C ASP A 92 -4.51 -4.74 29.35
N LYS A 93 -4.46 -6.00 28.95
CA LYS A 93 -3.73 -7.09 29.64
C LYS A 93 -2.36 -7.38 29.01
N GLY A 94 -1.91 -6.51 28.11
CA GLY A 94 -0.68 -6.67 27.34
C GLY A 94 -0.66 -7.91 26.44
N LEU A 95 0.47 -8.14 25.78
CA LEU A 95 0.65 -9.26 24.83
C LEU A 95 0.30 -10.62 25.45
N VAL A 96 0.76 -10.90 26.68
CA VAL A 96 0.49 -12.19 27.34
C VAL A 96 -1.00 -12.42 27.55
N GLY A 97 -1.75 -11.39 27.96
CA GLY A 97 -3.20 -11.46 28.10
C GLY A 97 -3.89 -11.72 26.77
N ALA A 98 -3.50 -10.99 25.73
CA ALA A 98 -4.03 -11.17 24.38
C ALA A 98 -3.77 -12.58 23.84
N LEU A 99 -2.56 -13.12 24.01
CA LEU A 99 -2.19 -14.46 23.57
C LEU A 99 -2.94 -15.55 24.34
N ARG A 100 -3.19 -15.38 25.64
CA ARG A 100 -4.03 -16.29 26.42
C ARG A 100 -5.47 -16.30 25.91
N SER A 101 -6.05 -15.13 25.64
CA SER A 101 -7.39 -15.01 25.04
C SER A 101 -7.45 -15.65 23.66
N ALA A 102 -6.46 -15.41 22.80
CA ALA A 102 -6.37 -16.02 21.48
C ALA A 102 -6.24 -17.56 21.57
N ALA A 103 -5.41 -18.07 22.49
CA ALA A 103 -5.28 -19.50 22.73
C ALA A 103 -6.62 -20.13 23.18
N SER A 104 -7.35 -19.46 24.07
CA SER A 104 -8.68 -19.91 24.50
C SER A 104 -9.68 -19.96 23.34
N LEU A 105 -9.66 -18.95 22.47
CA LEU A 105 -10.51 -18.90 21.28
C LEU A 105 -10.16 -20.03 20.29
N VAL A 106 -8.89 -20.33 20.07
CA VAL A 106 -8.47 -21.42 19.18
C VAL A 106 -8.88 -22.78 19.74
N ARG A 107 -8.69 -22.99 21.06
CA ARG A 107 -9.07 -24.24 21.72
C ARG A 107 -10.59 -24.49 21.70
N SER A 108 -11.41 -23.44 21.74
CA SER A 108 -12.87 -23.59 21.60
C SER A 108 -13.30 -23.97 20.17
N GLN A 109 -12.39 -23.92 19.19
CA GLN A 109 -12.61 -24.41 17.82
C GLN A 109 -12.10 -25.85 17.61
N GLU A 110 -11.85 -26.60 18.71
CA GLU A 110 -11.35 -27.98 18.71
C GLU A 110 -9.99 -28.15 18.01
N LEU A 111 -9.20 -27.06 17.96
CA LEU A 111 -7.83 -27.09 17.46
C LEU A 111 -6.88 -27.33 18.63
N HIS A 112 -6.26 -28.50 18.63
CA HIS A 112 -5.34 -28.96 19.67
C HIS A 112 -3.90 -29.02 19.13
N GLY A 113 -2.92 -28.62 19.95
CA GLY A 113 -1.50 -28.66 19.59
C GLY A 113 -0.72 -27.45 20.12
N GLY A 114 0.55 -27.37 19.71
CA GLY A 114 1.35 -26.16 19.91
C GLY A 114 0.79 -24.99 19.12
N LEU A 115 0.73 -23.82 19.74
CA LEU A 115 0.23 -22.60 19.10
C LEU A 115 1.40 -21.70 18.71
N ILE A 116 1.38 -21.25 17.45
CA ILE A 116 2.26 -20.21 16.94
C ILE A 116 1.37 -19.02 16.60
N PHE A 117 1.77 -17.84 17.05
CA PHE A 117 1.05 -16.60 16.80
C PHE A 117 1.84 -15.72 15.85
N VAL A 118 1.14 -15.16 14.85
CA VAL A 118 1.69 -14.14 13.95
C VAL A 118 0.96 -12.83 14.24
N ASN A 119 1.69 -11.81 14.69
CA ASN A 119 1.12 -10.49 14.92
C ASN A 119 1.01 -9.73 13.59
N ALA A 120 -0.21 -9.62 13.05
CA ALA A 120 -0.54 -8.85 11.85
C ALA A 120 -1.58 -7.75 12.15
N SER A 121 -1.48 -7.11 13.32
CA SER A 121 -2.49 -6.16 13.83
C SER A 121 -2.43 -4.73 13.25
N GLY A 122 -1.43 -4.43 12.41
CA GLY A 122 -1.26 -3.09 11.85
C GLY A 122 -1.12 -2.03 12.94
N LEU A 123 -1.87 -0.92 12.83
CA LEU A 123 -1.89 0.15 13.85
C LEU A 123 -2.30 -0.34 15.25
N GLY A 124 -2.99 -1.49 15.35
CA GLY A 124 -3.32 -2.10 16.64
C GLY A 124 -2.10 -2.57 17.44
N ALA A 125 -0.93 -2.71 16.81
CA ALA A 125 0.32 -3.05 17.50
C ALA A 125 0.72 -1.98 18.53
N LYS A 126 0.35 -0.72 18.30
CA LYS A 126 0.55 0.38 19.26
C LYS A 126 -0.05 0.07 20.63
N GLU A 127 -1.23 -0.54 20.66
CA GLU A 127 -1.91 -0.91 21.91
C GLU A 127 -1.51 -2.32 22.39
N LEU A 128 -1.26 -3.25 21.46
CA LEU A 128 -1.03 -4.66 21.79
C LEU A 128 0.38 -4.94 22.35
N VAL A 129 1.40 -4.28 21.80
CA VAL A 129 2.83 -4.46 22.14
C VAL A 129 3.55 -3.13 22.41
N PRO A 130 2.84 -2.12 22.97
CA PRO A 130 3.30 -0.75 23.14
C PRO A 130 4.35 -0.23 22.13
N ASP A 131 4.12 -0.42 20.83
CA ASP A 131 5.07 0.00 19.80
C ASP A 131 4.90 1.49 19.47
N ASP A 132 5.74 2.33 20.06
CA ASP A 132 5.73 3.79 19.87
C ASP A 132 6.16 4.23 18.47
N ALA A 133 6.78 3.35 17.66
CA ALA A 133 7.06 3.63 16.27
C ALA A 133 5.79 3.59 15.40
N MET A 134 4.68 3.06 15.91
CA MET A 134 3.39 3.03 15.21
C MET A 134 2.62 4.34 15.36
N PHE A 135 2.35 5.00 14.24
CA PHE A 135 1.50 6.18 14.15
C PHE A 135 0.64 6.14 12.88
N PRO A 136 -0.58 6.70 12.93
CA PRO A 136 -1.44 6.74 11.75
C PRO A 136 -0.91 7.72 10.71
N VAL A 137 -1.13 7.39 9.44
CA VAL A 137 -1.03 8.32 8.32
C VAL A 137 -2.36 8.29 7.60
N ARG A 138 -3.18 9.32 7.79
CA ARG A 138 -4.52 9.38 7.18
C ARG A 138 -4.39 9.72 5.69
N GLY A 139 -5.07 8.92 4.88
CA GLY A 139 -5.22 9.13 3.45
C GLY A 139 -6.69 9.14 3.06
N GLN A 140 -7.12 10.19 2.39
CA GLN A 140 -8.46 10.32 1.84
C GLN A 140 -8.46 10.06 0.34
N THR A 141 -9.45 9.31 -0.14
CA THR A 141 -9.59 8.96 -1.56
C THR A 141 -11.04 9.12 -2.03
N VAL A 142 -11.24 9.30 -3.33
CA VAL A 142 -12.54 9.29 -4.00
C VAL A 142 -12.62 8.06 -4.91
N LEU A 143 -13.67 7.26 -4.77
CA LEU A 143 -13.98 6.17 -5.70
C LEU A 143 -14.90 6.70 -6.80
N VAL A 144 -14.48 6.55 -8.06
CA VAL A 144 -15.27 6.99 -9.21
C VAL A 144 -15.67 5.81 -10.09
N LYS A 145 -16.80 5.95 -10.79
CA LYS A 145 -17.21 5.04 -11.87
C LYS A 145 -16.38 5.33 -13.11
N GLY A 146 -15.96 4.27 -13.80
CA GLY A 146 -15.03 4.33 -14.92
C GLY A 146 -13.67 3.76 -14.53
N GLU A 147 -13.05 3.02 -15.44
CA GLU A 147 -11.74 2.41 -15.26
C GLU A 147 -10.69 3.19 -16.06
N ALA A 148 -9.75 3.82 -15.36
CA ALA A 148 -8.66 4.52 -16.00
C ALA A 148 -7.79 3.53 -16.79
N LYS A 149 -7.32 3.96 -17.96
CA LYS A 149 -6.46 3.14 -18.82
C LYS A 149 -5.08 2.87 -18.20
N TYR A 150 -4.64 3.78 -17.32
CA TYR A 150 -3.30 3.80 -16.74
C TYR A 150 -3.38 4.12 -15.25
N ALA A 151 -2.52 3.48 -14.47
CA ALA A 151 -2.16 3.99 -13.16
C ALA A 151 -1.29 5.23 -13.35
N LYS A 152 -1.44 6.21 -12.45
CA LYS A 152 -0.65 7.43 -12.49
C LYS A 152 -0.39 7.90 -11.09
N THR A 153 0.85 8.30 -10.81
CA THR A 153 1.24 8.98 -9.56
C THR A 153 1.93 10.29 -9.90
N MET A 154 1.56 11.36 -9.18
CA MET A 154 2.08 12.71 -9.33
C MET A 154 2.35 13.30 -7.94
N ASN A 155 3.54 13.87 -7.75
CA ASN A 155 3.90 14.69 -6.59
C ASN A 155 3.58 14.01 -5.25
N GLU A 156 3.90 12.71 -5.16
CA GLU A 156 3.75 11.78 -4.03
C GLU A 156 2.34 11.50 -3.51
N ASN A 157 1.44 12.49 -3.54
CA ASN A 157 0.14 12.40 -2.89
C ASN A 157 -1.02 12.35 -3.87
N ARG A 158 -0.83 12.58 -5.18
CA ARG A 158 -1.90 12.53 -6.17
C ARG A 158 -1.76 11.29 -7.02
N TYR A 159 -2.76 10.44 -7.03
CA TYR A 159 -2.73 9.20 -7.78
C TYR A 159 -4.08 8.82 -8.38
N VAL A 160 -4.01 8.11 -9.50
CA VAL A 160 -5.12 7.49 -10.20
C VAL A 160 -4.79 6.01 -10.27
N ILE A 161 -5.57 5.18 -9.57
CA ILE A 161 -5.32 3.73 -9.52
C ILE A 161 -6.60 3.03 -10.01
N PRO A 162 -6.61 2.50 -11.23
CA PRO A 162 -7.74 1.72 -11.71
C PRO A 162 -7.87 0.44 -10.88
N ARG A 163 -9.10 -0.08 -10.78
CA ARG A 163 -9.37 -1.40 -10.19
C ARG A 163 -9.78 -2.33 -11.33
N PRO A 164 -8.85 -3.13 -11.88
CA PRO A 164 -9.10 -3.87 -13.11
C PRO A 164 -10.33 -4.78 -13.02
N GLY A 165 -11.24 -4.63 -13.97
CA GLY A 165 -12.47 -5.41 -14.07
C GLY A 165 -13.51 -5.09 -13.01
N SER A 166 -13.38 -4.00 -12.26
CA SER A 166 -14.48 -3.46 -11.42
C SER A 166 -15.24 -2.33 -12.11
N GLY A 167 -14.69 -1.75 -13.19
CA GLY A 167 -15.27 -0.56 -13.80
C GLY A 167 -15.17 0.68 -12.90
N THR A 168 -14.23 0.69 -11.96
CA THR A 168 -14.02 1.80 -11.02
C THR A 168 -12.55 2.19 -10.91
N THR A 169 -12.31 3.42 -10.47
CA THR A 169 -10.98 3.98 -10.27
C THR A 169 -10.91 4.69 -8.94
N ILE A 170 -9.80 4.54 -8.24
CA ILE A 170 -9.48 5.31 -7.05
C ILE A 170 -8.72 6.57 -7.47
N LEU A 171 -9.23 7.72 -7.05
CA LEU A 171 -8.53 8.99 -7.11
C LEU A 171 -8.05 9.31 -5.69
N GLY A 172 -6.74 9.37 -5.52
CA GLY A 172 -6.14 9.87 -4.29
C GLY A 172 -5.26 11.08 -4.58
N GLY A 173 -4.77 11.75 -3.55
CA GLY A 173 -4.97 11.45 -2.15
C GLY A 173 -4.44 12.55 -1.24
N THR A 174 -4.56 12.28 0.06
CA THR A 174 -3.94 13.06 1.13
C THR A 174 -2.95 12.20 1.89
N ARG A 175 -2.01 12.84 2.59
CA ARG A 175 -1.05 12.18 3.49
C ARG A 175 -0.90 13.03 4.73
N GLU A 176 -1.62 12.66 5.78
CA GLU A 176 -1.69 13.41 7.04
C GLU A 176 -1.06 12.58 8.16
N VAL A 177 0.19 12.90 8.52
CA VAL A 177 0.96 12.16 9.54
C VAL A 177 0.44 12.48 10.94
N GLY A 178 0.22 11.46 11.76
CA GLY A 178 -0.21 11.62 13.15
C GLY A 178 -1.69 11.97 13.32
N ASN A 179 -2.44 12.09 12.23
CA ASN A 179 -3.88 12.30 12.23
C ASN A 179 -4.58 10.96 11.96
N GLY A 180 -5.30 10.40 12.93
CA GLY A 180 -5.96 9.10 12.82
C GLY A 180 -7.04 8.88 13.85
#